data_AF-A0A5N5LQQ5-F1
#
_entry.id   AF-A0A5N5LQQ5-F1
#
_cell.length_a   1.000
_cell.length_b   1.000
_cell.length_c   1.000
_cell.angle_alpha   90.00
_cell.angle_beta   90.00
_cell.angle_gamma   90.00
#
_symmetry.space_group_name_H-M   'P 1'
#
loop_
_entity.id
_entity.type
_entity.pdbx_description
1 polymer ?
#
loop_
_entity_poly.entity_id
_entity_poly.type
_entity_poly.pdbx_seq_one_letter_code
_entity_poly.pdbx_strand_id
1 'polypeptide(L)'
;METIDEIEGDESYLDLLGILLGPDYSLTNCGHGGVVDIDFSSSALVTQERECSRKRFQDLSSILEPGRQAKTDKPAILNDAIRVLNQLKAEAQELKETNEKLLHEIKSLKAEKTELREEKLTLKADKEKMEQQSKAMAVPSPRFMPTYPAAYHAAANKMPVFPSYGLMPMWQYLPPAACDISRDHELRPPAA
;
A
#
# COMPACT_ATOMS: atom_id res chain seq x y z
N MET A 1 -21.30 12.88 9.55
CA MET A 1 -20.40 11.73 9.31
C MET A 1 -20.55 11.40 7.84
N GLU A 2 -20.04 12.28 7.00
CA GLU A 2 -20.37 12.36 5.57
C GLU A 2 -19.20 13.11 4.94
N THR A 3 -18.25 12.39 4.33
CA THR A 3 -17.13 12.87 3.46
C THR A 3 -16.05 11.78 3.36
N ILE A 4 -16.36 10.60 2.81
CA ILE A 4 -15.33 9.62 2.38
C ILE A 4 -15.62 9.08 0.96
N ASP A 5 -16.36 9.85 0.17
CA ASP A 5 -16.76 9.47 -1.19
C ASP A 5 -16.01 10.19 -2.31
N GLU A 6 -15.06 11.09 -1.99
CA GLU A 6 -14.23 11.75 -3.01
C GLU A 6 -12.76 11.40 -2.84
N ILE A 7 -12.35 10.23 -3.32
CA ILE A 7 -11.01 10.03 -3.90
C ILE A 7 -11.17 9.14 -5.13
N GLU A 8 -11.94 9.66 -6.10
CA GLU A 8 -11.83 9.27 -7.50
C GLU A 8 -10.84 10.25 -8.13
N GLY A 9 -9.55 9.97 -7.94
CA GLY A 9 -8.45 10.80 -8.39
C GLY A 9 -7.37 9.91 -8.99
N ASP A 10 -7.21 10.08 -10.29
CA ASP A 10 -5.98 9.81 -11.06
C ASP A 10 -5.80 8.39 -11.63
N GLU A 11 -6.69 8.02 -12.56
CA GLU A 11 -6.36 7.15 -13.70
C GLU A 11 -5.28 7.77 -14.64
N SER A 12 -4.87 9.02 -14.42
CA SER A 12 -3.87 9.72 -15.25
C SER A 12 -2.43 9.23 -15.06
N TYR A 13 -2.11 8.57 -13.95
CA TYR A 13 -0.74 8.07 -13.71
C TYR A 13 -0.39 6.87 -14.60
N LEU A 14 -1.39 6.05 -14.97
CA LEU A 14 -1.19 4.88 -15.80
C LEU A 14 -0.92 5.25 -17.27
N ASP A 15 -1.53 6.34 -17.75
CA ASP A 15 -1.32 6.86 -19.10
C ASP A 15 0.07 7.53 -19.24
N LEU A 16 0.52 8.24 -18.18
CA LEU A 16 1.85 8.85 -18.14
C LEU A 16 2.98 7.81 -18.08
N LEU A 17 2.75 6.67 -17.42
CA LEU A 17 3.72 5.55 -17.34
C LEU A 17 3.86 4.80 -18.66
N GLY A 18 2.82 4.74 -19.49
CA GLY A 18 2.87 4.18 -20.85
C GLY A 18 3.78 4.98 -21.79
N ILE A 19 3.84 6.31 -21.60
CA ILE A 19 4.69 7.22 -22.39
C ILE A 19 6.17 7.10 -22.00
N LEU A 20 6.47 6.81 -20.72
CA LEU A 20 7.84 6.69 -20.20
C LEU A 20 8.51 5.33 -20.52
N LEU A 21 7.74 4.30 -20.91
CA LEU A 21 8.22 2.91 -21.01
C LEU A 21 8.12 2.24 -22.41
N GLY A 22 8.16 3.00 -23.52
CA GLY A 22 8.61 2.45 -24.82
C GLY A 22 8.30 3.32 -26.05
N PRO A 23 8.79 3.01 -27.28
CA PRO A 23 9.98 2.23 -27.69
C PRO A 23 11.06 3.13 -28.34
N ASP A 24 12.32 2.69 -28.26
CA ASP A 24 13.47 3.02 -29.12
C ASP A 24 13.55 4.41 -29.78
N TYR A 25 14.38 5.27 -29.19
CA TYR A 25 14.89 6.48 -29.83
C TYR A 25 15.72 6.09 -31.07
N SER A 26 15.10 6.15 -32.25
CA SER A 26 15.85 6.26 -33.49
C SER A 26 16.49 7.66 -33.52
N LEU A 27 17.78 7.72 -33.20
CA LEU A 27 18.61 8.90 -33.47
C LEU A 27 18.70 9.06 -34.98
N THR A 28 17.82 9.90 -35.53
CA THR A 28 17.91 10.40 -36.89
C THR A 28 19.17 11.26 -36.98
N ASN A 29 20.09 10.80 -37.82
CA ASN A 29 21.37 11.44 -38.05
C ASN A 29 21.15 12.63 -39.00
N CYS A 30 21.39 13.86 -38.51
CA CYS A 30 21.32 15.07 -39.31
C CYS A 30 22.48 15.08 -40.31
N GLY A 31 22.21 14.69 -41.57
CA GLY A 31 23.12 14.93 -42.67
C GLY A 31 23.22 16.42 -42.97
N HIS A 32 24.43 16.97 -43.00
CA HIS A 32 24.74 18.20 -43.74
C HIS A 32 26.09 17.99 -44.43
N GLY A 33 26.02 17.76 -45.74
CA GLY A 33 27.16 17.79 -46.64
C GLY A 33 27.53 19.23 -46.97
N GLY A 34 28.80 19.57 -46.80
CA GLY A 34 29.41 20.81 -47.28
C GLY A 34 30.81 20.49 -47.74
N VAL A 35 31.03 20.57 -49.06
CA VAL A 35 32.33 20.42 -49.73
C VAL A 35 33.19 21.64 -49.39
N VAL A 36 34.41 21.40 -48.89
CA VAL A 36 35.46 22.43 -48.85
C VAL A 36 36.80 21.78 -49.17
N ASP A 37 37.52 22.43 -50.09
CA ASP A 37 38.76 21.99 -50.73
C ASP A 37 39.89 21.65 -49.74
N ILE A 38 40.66 20.62 -50.08
CA ILE A 38 41.82 20.16 -49.32
C ILE A 38 43.05 20.77 -49.99
N ASP A 39 43.81 21.58 -49.25
CA ASP A 39 45.25 21.41 -49.06
C ASP A 39 45.74 22.29 -47.90
N PHE A 40 46.58 21.74 -47.02
CA PHE A 40 46.95 22.17 -45.65
C PHE A 40 46.00 21.74 -44.49
N SER A 41 44.76 21.32 -44.79
CA SER A 41 43.71 20.97 -43.80
C SER A 41 43.79 19.58 -43.14
N SER A 42 44.51 18.61 -43.73
CA SER A 42 44.46 17.21 -43.28
C SER A 42 45.02 17.01 -41.85
N SER A 43 46.07 17.74 -41.48
CA SER A 43 46.62 17.66 -40.11
C SER A 43 45.65 18.26 -39.07
N ALA A 44 45.02 19.39 -39.39
CA ALA A 44 44.08 20.09 -38.52
C ALA A 44 42.79 19.28 -38.29
N LEU A 45 42.24 18.67 -39.35
CA LEU A 45 41.07 17.81 -39.25
C LEU A 45 41.35 16.55 -38.42
N VAL A 46 42.48 15.89 -38.64
CA VAL A 46 42.87 14.72 -37.84
C VAL A 46 43.13 15.09 -36.36
N THR A 47 43.64 16.29 -36.07
CA THR A 47 43.75 16.78 -34.68
C THR A 47 42.38 17.05 -34.05
N GLN A 48 41.45 17.62 -34.82
CA GLN A 48 40.08 17.89 -34.37
C GLN A 48 39.30 16.61 -34.07
N GLU A 49 39.42 15.59 -34.92
CA GLU A 49 38.80 14.27 -34.70
C GLU A 49 39.35 13.59 -33.44
N ARG A 50 40.67 13.68 -33.20
CA ARG A 50 41.31 13.15 -31.99
C ARG A 50 40.90 13.89 -30.73
N GLU A 51 40.76 15.21 -30.80
CA GLU A 51 40.29 16.03 -29.69
C GLU A 51 38.82 15.74 -29.38
N CYS A 52 37.97 15.61 -30.39
CA CYS A 52 36.57 15.22 -30.25
C CYS A 52 36.44 13.83 -29.60
N SER A 53 37.25 12.86 -30.02
CA SER A 53 37.31 11.54 -29.37
C SER A 53 37.73 11.64 -27.90
N ARG A 54 38.79 12.41 -27.60
CA ARG A 54 39.27 12.61 -26.23
C ARG A 54 38.19 13.23 -25.33
N LYS A 55 37.48 14.25 -25.84
CA LYS A 55 36.38 14.90 -25.12
C LYS A 55 35.27 13.91 -24.76
N ARG A 56 34.83 13.07 -25.70
CA ARG A 56 33.81 12.03 -25.42
C ARG A 56 34.24 11.04 -24.34
N PHE A 57 35.52 10.64 -24.31
CA PHE A 57 36.04 9.75 -23.25
C PHE A 57 36.13 10.46 -21.89
N GLN A 58 36.48 11.75 -21.87
CA GLN A 58 36.47 12.55 -20.64
C GLN A 58 35.04 12.71 -20.10
N ASP A 59 34.09 13.05 -20.97
CA ASP A 59 32.68 13.18 -20.62
C ASP A 59 32.15 11.85 -20.05
N LEU A 60 32.41 10.72 -20.74
CA LEU A 60 32.01 9.40 -20.27
C LEU A 60 32.66 9.04 -18.92
N SER A 61 33.96 9.31 -18.74
CA SER A 61 34.62 9.07 -17.45
C SER A 61 34.01 9.89 -16.32
N SER A 62 33.56 11.12 -16.59
CA SER A 62 32.94 11.98 -15.58
C SER A 62 31.55 11.48 -15.16
N ILE A 63 30.80 10.87 -16.08
CA ILE A 63 29.48 10.27 -15.82
C ILE A 63 29.63 8.98 -14.99
N LEU A 64 30.63 8.14 -15.31
CA LEU A 64 30.81 6.85 -14.65
C LEU A 64 31.30 6.98 -13.21
N GLU A 65 32.14 7.97 -12.93
CA GLU A 65 32.66 8.23 -11.59
C GLU A 65 32.61 9.73 -11.26
N PRO A 66 31.43 10.25 -10.87
CA PRO A 66 31.30 11.63 -10.44
C PRO A 66 32.21 11.89 -9.21
N GLY A 67 33.23 12.73 -9.38
CA GLY A 67 34.14 13.14 -8.29
C GLY A 67 35.50 12.42 -8.24
N ARG A 68 35.80 11.49 -9.16
CA ARG A 68 37.13 10.87 -9.31
C ARG A 68 37.88 11.47 -10.51
N GLN A 69 39.22 11.46 -10.46
CA GLN A 69 40.04 11.95 -11.59
C GLN A 69 39.74 11.14 -12.86
N ALA A 70 39.56 11.83 -13.99
CA ALA A 70 39.22 11.20 -15.27
C ALA A 70 40.26 10.13 -15.65
N LYS A 71 39.80 8.89 -15.83
CA LYS A 71 40.66 7.79 -16.26
C LYS A 71 41.17 8.10 -17.66
N THR A 72 42.46 7.88 -17.93
CA THR A 72 43.05 8.10 -19.25
C THR A 72 43.05 6.85 -20.12
N ASP A 73 42.80 5.68 -19.53
CA ASP A 73 42.79 4.39 -20.23
C ASP A 73 41.42 4.12 -20.88
N LYS A 74 41.37 4.23 -22.21
CA LYS A 74 40.15 4.06 -23.01
C LYS A 74 39.45 2.71 -22.80
N PRO A 75 40.13 1.55 -22.87
CA PRO A 75 39.49 0.25 -22.64
C PRO A 75 38.93 0.10 -21.22
N ALA A 76 39.62 0.60 -20.18
CA ALA A 76 39.05 0.62 -18.83
C ALA A 76 37.75 1.44 -18.75
N ILE A 77 37.72 2.64 -19.35
CA ILE A 77 36.50 3.48 -19.38
C ILE A 77 35.34 2.74 -20.05
N LEU A 78 35.60 2.05 -21.17
CA LEU A 78 34.56 1.28 -21.87
C LEU A 78 34.08 0.08 -21.04
N ASN A 79 34.99 -0.65 -20.41
CA ASN A 79 34.62 -1.77 -19.53
C ASN A 79 33.79 -1.31 -18.33
N ASP A 80 34.16 -0.18 -17.72
CA ASP A 80 33.40 0.42 -16.63
C ASP A 80 32.02 0.88 -17.11
N ALA A 81 31.93 1.47 -18.31
CA ALA A 81 30.65 1.86 -18.91
C ALA A 81 29.72 0.67 -19.12
N ILE A 82 30.24 -0.44 -19.65
CA ILE A 82 29.48 -1.67 -19.86
C ILE A 82 28.98 -2.22 -18.52
N ARG A 83 29.85 -2.24 -17.49
CA ARG A 83 29.49 -2.72 -16.16
C ARG A 83 28.38 -1.88 -15.53
N VAL A 84 28.52 -0.56 -15.52
CA VAL A 84 27.51 0.37 -14.96
C VAL A 84 26.20 0.28 -15.74
N LEU A 85 26.26 0.20 -17.07
CA LEU A 85 25.06 0.05 -17.90
C LEU A 85 24.30 -1.25 -17.62
N ASN A 86 25.01 -2.36 -17.43
CA ASN A 86 24.37 -3.63 -17.07
C ASN A 86 23.75 -3.58 -15.67
N GLN A 87 24.42 -2.95 -14.71
CA GLN A 87 23.89 -2.75 -13.36
C GLN A 87 22.61 -1.90 -13.39
N LEU A 88 22.64 -0.74 -14.07
CA LEU A 88 21.47 0.12 -14.20
C LEU A 88 20.31 -0.56 -14.92
N LYS A 89 20.58 -1.42 -15.91
CA LYS A 89 19.55 -2.23 -16.56
C LYS A 89 18.91 -3.24 -15.60
N ALA A 90 19.71 -3.89 -14.76
CA ALA A 90 19.19 -4.81 -13.74
C ALA A 90 18.34 -4.07 -12.70
N GLU A 91 18.82 -2.95 -12.18
CA GLU A 91 18.08 -2.11 -11.22
C GLU A 91 16.78 -1.57 -11.83
N ALA A 92 16.81 -1.11 -13.08
CA ALA A 92 15.61 -0.65 -13.77
C ALA A 92 14.57 -1.77 -13.95
N GLN A 93 15.02 -3.01 -14.20
CA GLN A 93 14.14 -4.17 -14.31
C GLN A 93 13.53 -4.54 -12.95
N GLU A 94 14.32 -4.54 -11.87
CA GLU A 94 13.82 -4.79 -10.51
C GLU A 94 12.82 -3.71 -10.07
N LEU A 95 13.10 -2.44 -10.35
CA LEU A 95 12.17 -1.33 -10.09
C LEU A 95 10.86 -1.50 -10.86
N LYS A 96 10.93 -1.96 -12.11
CA LYS A 96 9.74 -2.26 -12.91
C LYS A 96 8.90 -3.37 -12.27
N GLU A 97 9.52 -4.48 -11.89
CA GLU A 97 8.84 -5.63 -11.27
C GLU A 97 8.22 -5.27 -9.92
N THR A 98 8.95 -4.54 -9.08
CA THR A 98 8.45 -4.08 -7.77
C THR A 98 7.29 -3.09 -7.92
N ASN A 99 7.36 -2.19 -8.90
CA ASN A 99 6.27 -1.27 -9.21
C ASN A 99 5.02 -2.02 -9.71
N GLU A 100 5.16 -2.98 -10.64
CA GLU A 100 4.06 -3.83 -11.09
C GLU A 100 3.40 -4.59 -9.92
N LYS A 101 4.21 -5.12 -8.99
CA LYS A 101 3.72 -5.77 -7.78
C LYS A 101 2.93 -4.81 -6.88
N LEU A 102 3.44 -3.61 -6.64
CA LEU A 102 2.75 -2.60 -5.83
C LEU A 102 1.43 -2.16 -6.46
N LEU A 103 1.40 -2.01 -7.79
CA LEU A 103 0.15 -1.69 -8.52
C LEU A 103 -0.88 -2.81 -8.38
N HIS A 104 -0.45 -4.07 -8.43
CA HIS A 104 -1.32 -5.21 -8.17
C HIS A 104 -1.86 -5.20 -6.72
N GLU A 105 -1.00 -4.97 -5.74
CA GLU A 105 -1.38 -4.85 -4.31
C GLU A 105 -2.42 -3.75 -4.11
N ILE A 106 -2.22 -2.57 -4.70
CA ILE A 106 -3.16 -1.44 -4.63
C ILE A 106 -4.51 -1.83 -5.22
N LYS A 107 -4.54 -2.53 -6.36
CA LYS A 107 -5.78 -3.00 -6.98
C LYS A 107 -6.50 -4.00 -6.09
N SER A 108 -5.77 -4.96 -5.51
CA SER A 108 -6.31 -5.95 -4.57
C SER A 108 -6.92 -5.28 -3.34
N LEU A 109 -6.18 -4.36 -2.71
CA LEU A 109 -6.64 -3.65 -1.51
C LEU A 109 -7.84 -2.74 -1.80
N LYS A 110 -7.92 -2.15 -3.00
CA LYS A 110 -9.12 -1.39 -3.42
C LYS A 110 -10.35 -2.30 -3.52
N ALA A 111 -10.20 -3.50 -4.07
CA ALA A 111 -11.29 -4.47 -4.18
C ALA A 111 -11.72 -4.99 -2.79
N GLU A 112 -10.76 -5.34 -1.93
CA GLU A 112 -11.06 -5.78 -0.55
C GLU A 112 -11.75 -4.67 0.25
N LYS A 113 -11.31 -3.42 0.12
CA LYS A 113 -11.97 -2.26 0.74
C LYS A 113 -13.44 -2.14 0.31
N THR A 114 -13.75 -2.40 -0.96
CA THR A 114 -15.14 -2.35 -1.44
C THR A 114 -15.97 -3.50 -0.88
N GLU A 115 -15.45 -4.71 -0.88
CA GLU A 115 -16.11 -5.89 -0.31
C GLU A 115 -16.43 -5.70 1.19
N LEU A 116 -15.46 -5.20 1.97
CA LEU A 116 -15.67 -4.91 3.39
C LEU A 116 -16.74 -3.83 3.63
N ARG A 117 -16.92 -2.88 2.72
CA ARG A 117 -18.01 -1.91 2.81
C ARG A 117 -19.37 -2.56 2.57
N GLU A 118 -19.46 -3.44 1.59
CA GLU A 118 -20.69 -4.19 1.30
C GLU A 118 -21.06 -5.13 2.44
N GLU A 119 -20.10 -5.87 2.99
CA GLU A 119 -20.29 -6.74 4.15
C GLU A 119 -20.74 -5.92 5.37
N LYS A 120 -20.06 -4.79 5.64
CA LYS A 120 -20.42 -3.90 6.75
C LYS A 120 -21.86 -3.38 6.65
N LEU A 121 -22.32 -3.01 5.44
CA LEU A 121 -23.70 -2.56 5.23
C LEU A 121 -24.70 -3.68 5.47
N THR A 122 -24.39 -4.88 4.98
CA THR A 122 -25.22 -6.09 5.16
C THR A 122 -25.35 -6.45 6.64
N LEU A 123 -24.23 -6.53 7.37
CA LEU A 123 -24.22 -6.80 8.81
C LEU A 123 -24.97 -5.73 9.62
N LYS A 124 -24.91 -4.46 9.21
CA LYS A 124 -25.66 -3.38 9.86
C LYS A 124 -27.17 -3.59 9.71
N ALA A 125 -27.62 -3.98 8.52
CA ALA A 125 -29.03 -4.28 8.26
C ALA A 125 -29.52 -5.50 9.06
N ASP A 126 -28.72 -6.56 9.10
CA ASP A 126 -29.06 -7.77 9.86
C ASP A 126 -29.09 -7.53 11.37
N LYS A 127 -28.15 -6.72 11.88
CA LYS A 127 -28.16 -6.28 13.28
C LYS A 127 -29.45 -5.54 13.61
N GLU A 128 -29.84 -4.55 12.81
CA GLU A 128 -31.07 -3.78 13.03
C GLU A 128 -32.31 -4.68 13.01
N LYS A 129 -32.39 -5.61 12.06
CA LYS A 129 -33.47 -6.59 11.95
C LYS A 129 -33.58 -7.47 13.20
N MET A 130 -32.46 -8.00 13.71
CA MET A 130 -32.46 -8.79 14.95
C MET A 130 -32.84 -7.96 16.18
N GLU A 131 -32.36 -6.71 16.25
CA GLU A 131 -32.71 -5.80 17.35
C GLU A 131 -34.21 -5.49 17.37
N GLN A 132 -34.82 -5.27 16.19
CA GLN A 132 -36.27 -5.11 16.05
C GLN A 132 -37.03 -6.37 16.49
N GLN A 133 -36.58 -7.56 16.10
CA GLN A 133 -37.19 -8.82 16.52
C GLN A 133 -37.09 -9.04 18.04
N SER A 134 -35.92 -8.78 18.63
CA SER A 134 -35.70 -8.87 20.07
C SER A 134 -36.59 -7.90 20.84
N LYS A 135 -36.68 -6.65 20.39
CA LYS A 135 -37.55 -5.63 21.00
C LYS A 135 -39.03 -5.98 20.90
N ALA A 136 -39.46 -6.59 19.78
CA ALA A 136 -40.82 -7.09 19.61
C ALA A 136 -41.13 -8.27 20.55
N MET A 137 -40.16 -9.15 20.80
CA MET A 137 -40.30 -10.27 21.74
C MET A 137 -40.17 -9.86 23.22
N ALA A 138 -39.50 -8.74 23.51
CA ALA A 138 -39.30 -8.23 24.85
C ALA A 138 -40.52 -7.48 25.44
N VAL A 139 -41.65 -7.40 24.72
CA VAL A 139 -42.92 -6.93 25.31
C VAL A 139 -43.33 -7.95 26.38
N PRO A 140 -43.31 -7.60 27.68
CA PRO A 140 -43.74 -8.52 28.72
C PRO A 140 -45.23 -8.78 28.47
N SER A 141 -45.60 -10.04 28.27
CA SER A 141 -47.00 -10.44 28.42
C SER A 141 -47.44 -9.96 29.81
N PRO A 142 -48.46 -9.07 29.94
CA PRO A 142 -48.82 -8.45 31.22
C PRO A 142 -49.37 -9.43 32.28
N ARG A 143 -49.30 -10.74 32.06
CA ARG A 143 -49.96 -11.75 32.89
C ARG A 143 -49.06 -12.68 33.69
N PHE A 144 -47.74 -12.51 33.65
CA PHE A 144 -46.83 -13.37 34.42
C PHE A 144 -45.68 -12.59 35.05
N MET A 145 -46.00 -11.78 36.06
CA MET A 145 -45.02 -11.40 37.09
C MET A 145 -45.23 -12.33 38.30
N PRO A 146 -44.28 -13.22 38.65
CA PRO A 146 -44.34 -13.91 39.92
C PRO A 146 -44.05 -12.90 41.03
N THR A 147 -45.00 -12.73 41.94
CA THR A 147 -44.82 -11.97 43.18
C THR A 147 -43.64 -12.55 43.96
N TYR A 148 -42.53 -11.82 44.05
CA TYR A 148 -41.47 -12.14 45.02
C TYR A 148 -42.03 -11.98 46.43
N PRO A 149 -41.93 -12.96 47.34
CA PRO A 149 -42.11 -12.68 48.75
C PRO A 149 -40.88 -11.94 49.24
N ALA A 150 -41.06 -10.71 49.71
CA ALA A 150 -40.06 -10.03 50.51
C ALA A 150 -39.79 -10.86 51.76
N ALA A 151 -38.64 -11.52 51.83
CA ALA A 151 -38.19 -12.23 53.01
C ALA A 151 -36.72 -11.90 53.28
N TYR A 152 -36.51 -10.69 53.83
CA TYR A 152 -35.41 -10.47 54.76
C TYR A 152 -35.68 -11.34 55.99
N HIS A 153 -35.16 -12.56 56.05
CA HIS A 153 -34.97 -13.22 57.34
C HIS A 153 -33.64 -13.98 57.36
N ALA A 154 -32.77 -13.47 58.21
CA ALA A 154 -31.56 -14.11 58.65
C ALA A 154 -31.88 -15.48 59.29
N ALA A 155 -31.37 -16.56 58.71
CA ALA A 155 -30.98 -17.75 59.43
C ALA A 155 -30.24 -18.68 58.48
N ALA A 156 -29.15 -19.25 58.97
CA ALA A 156 -28.27 -20.19 58.29
C ALA A 156 -29.05 -21.30 57.55
N ASN A 157 -29.12 -21.20 56.23
CA ASN A 157 -29.47 -22.33 55.38
C ASN A 157 -28.56 -22.34 54.15
N LYS A 158 -27.62 -23.28 54.16
CA LYS A 158 -26.67 -23.52 53.07
C LYS A 158 -27.37 -24.31 51.98
N MET A 159 -28.32 -23.70 51.28
CA MET A 159 -28.79 -24.24 49.99
C MET A 159 -28.95 -23.07 49.02
N PRO A 160 -28.11 -22.97 47.97
CA PRO A 160 -28.37 -22.03 46.90
C PRO A 160 -29.69 -22.45 46.26
N VAL A 161 -30.72 -21.60 46.40
CA VAL A 161 -31.92 -21.68 45.58
C VAL A 161 -31.45 -21.44 44.15
N PHE A 162 -31.33 -22.51 43.36
CA PHE A 162 -31.08 -22.41 41.94
C PHE A 162 -32.36 -21.92 41.27
N PRO A 163 -32.35 -20.73 40.63
CA PRO A 163 -33.45 -20.32 39.78
C PRO A 163 -33.52 -21.32 38.63
N SER A 164 -34.57 -22.15 38.63
CA SER A 164 -34.92 -22.96 37.46
C SER A 164 -34.99 -22.03 36.24
N TYR A 165 -34.41 -22.46 35.11
CA TYR A 165 -34.24 -21.74 33.84
C TYR A 165 -35.44 -20.86 33.45
N GLY A 166 -35.55 -19.70 34.09
CA GLY A 166 -36.50 -18.65 33.76
C GLY A 166 -35.86 -17.68 32.80
N LEU A 167 -36.69 -16.85 32.17
CA LEU A 167 -36.37 -15.73 31.26
C LEU A 167 -35.35 -14.68 31.79
N MET A 168 -34.60 -14.96 32.86
CA MET A 168 -33.58 -14.09 33.41
C MET A 168 -32.24 -14.40 32.71
N PRO A 169 -31.70 -13.45 31.93
CA PRO A 169 -30.45 -13.68 31.24
C PRO A 169 -29.30 -13.76 32.24
N MET A 170 -28.39 -14.72 32.02
CA MET A 170 -27.33 -15.09 32.97
C MET A 170 -26.36 -13.95 33.31
N TRP A 171 -26.31 -12.88 32.51
CA TRP A 171 -25.46 -11.72 32.77
C TRP A 171 -25.83 -10.96 34.05
N GLN A 172 -27.06 -11.10 34.56
CA GLN A 172 -27.46 -10.52 35.84
C GLN A 172 -26.73 -11.16 37.04
N TYR A 173 -26.14 -12.34 36.85
CA TYR A 173 -25.34 -13.02 37.85
C TYR A 173 -23.83 -12.80 37.68
N LEU A 174 -23.40 -12.05 36.64
CA LEU A 174 -21.99 -11.71 36.46
C LEU A 174 -21.59 -10.58 37.42
N PRO A 175 -20.42 -10.70 38.10
CA PRO A 175 -19.88 -9.60 38.89
C PRO A 175 -19.71 -8.34 38.02
N PRO A 176 -19.97 -7.12 38.54
CA PRO A 176 -19.81 -5.88 37.76
C PRO A 176 -18.42 -5.71 37.14
N ALA A 177 -17.37 -6.26 37.77
CA ALA A 177 -16.01 -6.27 37.24
C ALA A 177 -15.84 -7.09 35.94
N ALA A 178 -16.70 -8.08 35.71
CA ALA A 178 -16.70 -8.87 34.46
C ALA A 178 -17.47 -8.19 33.33
N CYS A 179 -18.27 -7.16 33.63
CA CYS A 179 -18.94 -6.31 32.64
C CYS A 179 -18.13 -5.04 32.31
N ASP A 180 -17.02 -4.80 33.02
CA ASP A 180 -16.16 -3.65 32.80
C ASP A 180 -15.22 -3.89 31.61
N ILE A 181 -15.71 -3.50 30.43
CA ILE A 181 -14.95 -3.54 29.17
C ILE A 181 -14.02 -2.32 28.99
N SER A 182 -13.92 -1.42 29.98
CA SER A 182 -13.11 -0.19 29.84
C SER A 182 -11.63 -0.47 29.63
N ARG A 183 -11.13 -1.62 30.10
CA ARG A 183 -9.73 -2.06 29.97
C ARG A 183 -9.50 -3.18 28.96
N ASP A 184 -10.53 -3.60 28.25
CA ASP A 184 -10.42 -4.71 27.29
C ASP A 184 -9.49 -4.36 26.12
N HIS A 185 -9.38 -3.06 25.79
CA HIS A 185 -8.46 -2.52 24.79
C HIS A 185 -6.98 -2.62 25.17
N GLU A 186 -6.65 -2.76 26.47
CA GLU A 186 -5.26 -2.91 26.96
C GLU A 186 -4.75 -4.35 26.77
N LEU A 187 -5.66 -5.33 26.67
CA LEU A 187 -5.34 -6.76 26.57
C LEU A 187 -5.32 -7.28 25.14
N ARG A 188 -5.72 -6.46 24.15
CA ARG A 188 -5.65 -6.86 22.75
C ARG A 188 -4.23 -6.63 22.23
N PRO A 189 -3.57 -7.64 21.64
CA PRO A 189 -2.29 -7.40 20.98
C PRO A 189 -2.48 -6.32 19.90
N PRO A 190 -1.50 -5.40 19.72
CA PRO A 190 -1.59 -4.38 18.70
C PRO A 190 -1.78 -5.08 17.36
N ALA A 191 -2.88 -4.75 16.68
CA ALA A 191 -3.17 -5.29 15.36
C ALA A 191 -1.96 -5.02 14.45
N ALA A 192 -1.39 -6.10 13.93
CA ALA A 192 -0.29 -6.08 12.97
C ALA A 192 -0.74 -5.48 11.64
#